data_AF-A0A2E2HLK3-F1
#
_entry.id   AF-A0A2E2HLK3-F1
#
_cell.length_a   1.000
_cell.length_b   1.000
_cell.length_c   1.000
_cell.angle_alpha   90.00
_cell.angle_beta   90.00
_cell.angle_gamma   90.00
#
_symmetry.space_group_name_H-M   'P 1'
#
loop_
_entity.id
_entity.type
_entity.pdbx_description
1 polymer ?
#
loop_
_entity_poly.entity_id
_entity_poly.type
_entity_poly.pdbx_seq_one_letter_code
_entity_poly.pdbx_strand_id
1 'polypeptide(L)'
;MPDRSLPVDPAFLRLILPKVIVVQDCDFPVVERASKQWLESLRRTGVPVFSVREAGGLRLTIRSTDWRLENAEGVLFSYRN
;
A
#
# COMPACT_ATOMS: atom_id res chain seq x y z
N MET A 1 12.47 -20.59 8.20
CA MET A 1 12.79 -19.25 7.66
C MET A 1 11.53 -18.79 6.95
N PRO A 2 10.88 -17.68 7.34
CA PRO A 2 9.75 -17.20 6.56
C PRO A 2 10.25 -16.85 5.16
N ASP A 3 9.38 -17.10 4.18
CA ASP A 3 9.65 -17.03 2.76
C ASP A 3 10.17 -15.64 2.36
N ARG A 4 11.36 -15.58 1.75
CA ARG A 4 12.00 -14.34 1.29
C ARG A 4 11.45 -13.97 -0.08
N SER A 5 10.13 -13.82 -0.20
CA SER A 5 9.56 -13.33 -1.44
C SER A 5 10.11 -11.92 -1.71
N LEU A 6 10.65 -11.72 -2.92
CA LEU A 6 11.16 -10.41 -3.33
C LEU A 6 10.07 -9.35 -3.20
N PRO A 7 10.42 -8.10 -2.86
CA PRO A 7 9.47 -7.00 -2.88
C PRO A 7 8.76 -6.92 -4.24
N VAL A 8 7.49 -6.51 -4.25
CA VAL A 8 6.71 -6.39 -5.49
C VAL A 8 7.47 -5.53 -6.51
N ASP A 9 7.67 -6.10 -7.70
CA ASP A 9 8.34 -5.43 -8.81
C ASP A 9 7.42 -4.36 -9.43
N PRO A 10 7.89 -3.11 -9.62
CA PRO A 10 7.13 -2.08 -10.33
C PRO A 10 6.59 -2.50 -11.71
N ALA A 11 7.26 -3.42 -12.41
CA ALA A 11 6.79 -3.98 -13.68
C ALA A 11 5.47 -4.76 -13.51
N PHE A 12 5.30 -5.49 -12.40
CA PHE A 12 4.06 -6.19 -12.10
C PHE A 12 2.90 -5.22 -11.87
N LEU A 13 3.17 -4.09 -11.21
CA LEU A 13 2.15 -3.05 -10.98
C LEU A 13 1.62 -2.46 -12.29
N ARG A 14 2.46 -2.40 -13.33
CA ARG A 14 2.05 -1.94 -14.66
C ARG A 14 1.11 -2.93 -15.37
N LEU A 15 1.13 -4.20 -14.97
CA LEU A 15 0.25 -5.24 -15.53
C LEU A 15 -1.12 -5.25 -14.85
N ILE A 16 -1.16 -5.12 -13.52
CA ILE A 16 -2.42 -5.20 -12.76
C ILE A 16 -3.15 -3.86 -12.61
N LEU A 17 -2.47 -2.74 -12.92
CA LEU A 17 -3.00 -1.37 -12.89
C LEU A 17 -3.82 -1.07 -11.62
N PRO A 18 -3.21 -1.17 -10.42
CA PRO A 18 -3.93 -1.01 -9.19
C PRO A 18 -4.38 0.45 -9.02
N LYS A 19 -5.56 0.65 -8.41
CA LYS A 19 -6.06 1.98 -8.07
C LYS A 19 -5.39 2.56 -6.82
N VAL A 20 -4.97 1.69 -5.90
CA VAL A 20 -4.25 2.02 -4.67
C VAL A 20 -3.35 0.86 -4.28
N ILE A 21 -2.23 1.15 -3.61
CA ILE A 21 -1.36 0.16 -2.99
C ILE A 21 -1.31 0.43 -1.49
N VAL A 22 -1.60 -0.58 -0.69
CA VAL A 22 -1.47 -0.54 0.77
C VAL A 22 -0.31 -1.45 1.18
N VAL A 23 0.65 -0.89 1.91
CA VAL A 23 1.82 -1.62 2.41
C VAL A 23 1.70 -1.82 3.91
N GLN A 24 1.67 -3.09 4.30
CA GLN A 24 1.82 -3.54 5.69
C GLN A 24 3.19 -4.19 5.83
N ASP A 25 3.92 -3.83 6.88
CA ASP A 25 5.22 -4.43 7.22
C ASP A 25 5.28 -4.85 8.69
N CYS A 26 6.38 -5.49 9.08
CA CYS A 26 6.61 -5.95 10.44
C CYS A 26 7.35 -4.90 11.28
N ASP A 27 7.04 -4.79 12.57
CA ASP A 27 7.84 -3.94 13.47
C ASP A 27 9.25 -4.48 13.68
N PHE A 28 9.41 -5.79 13.77
CA PHE A 28 10.71 -6.46 13.90
C PHE A 28 10.70 -7.78 13.12
N PRO A 29 11.85 -8.21 12.57
CA PRO A 29 13.14 -7.50 12.57
C PRO A 29 13.17 -6.32 11.58
N VAL A 30 14.01 -5.32 11.83
CA VAL A 30 14.10 -4.09 11.01
C VAL A 30 14.38 -4.38 9.54
N VAL A 31 15.11 -5.46 9.25
CA VAL A 31 15.46 -5.89 7.88
C VAL A 31 14.26 -6.35 7.05
N GLU A 32 13.13 -6.66 7.69
CA GLU A 32 11.87 -7.04 7.03
C GLU A 32 10.91 -5.85 6.85
N ARG A 33 11.30 -4.65 7.27
CA ARG A 33 10.49 -3.43 7.07
C ARG A 33 10.50 -3.00 5.61
N ALA A 34 9.39 -2.39 5.18
CA ALA A 34 9.34 -1.73 3.89
C ALA A 34 10.32 -0.54 3.90
N SER A 35 11.38 -0.63 3.11
CA SER A 35 12.38 0.44 3.06
C SER A 35 11.79 1.70 2.40
N LYS A 36 12.26 2.87 2.84
CA LYS A 36 11.87 4.15 2.23
C LYS A 36 12.14 4.18 0.73
N GLN A 37 13.31 3.66 0.31
CA GLN A 37 13.70 3.55 -1.09
C GLN A 37 12.71 2.71 -1.90
N TRP A 38 12.24 1.58 -1.34
CA TRP A 38 11.26 0.74 -2.02
C TRP A 38 9.89 1.42 -2.10
N LEU A 39 9.40 2.03 -1.01
CA LEU A 39 8.15 2.81 -1.01
C LEU A 39 8.18 3.95 -2.04
N GLU A 40 9.29 4.67 -2.14
CA GLU A 40 9.50 5.71 -3.17
C GLU A 40 9.46 5.14 -4.58
N SER A 41 10.05 3.95 -4.80
CA SER A 41 10.02 3.27 -6.10
C SER A 41 8.59 2.91 -6.52
N LEU A 42 7.74 2.49 -5.58
CA LEU A 42 6.32 2.22 -5.83
C LEU A 42 5.57 3.51 -6.15
N ARG A 43 5.78 4.59 -5.37
CA ARG A 43 5.14 5.89 -5.58
C ARG A 43 5.46 6.47 -6.96
N ARG A 44 6.66 6.21 -7.47
CA ARG A 44 7.10 6.63 -8.82
C ARG A 44 6.30 5.96 -9.95
N THR A 45 5.53 4.91 -9.66
CA THR A 45 4.60 4.31 -10.64
C THR A 45 3.36 5.18 -10.91
N GLY A 46 3.11 6.22 -10.09
CA GLY A 46 1.94 7.09 -10.19
C GLY A 46 0.69 6.55 -9.49
N VAL A 47 0.73 5.33 -8.95
CA VAL A 47 -0.34 4.78 -8.12
C VAL A 47 -0.21 5.34 -6.69
N PRO A 48 -1.30 5.77 -6.05
CA PRO A 48 -1.28 6.13 -4.64
C PRO A 48 -0.80 4.97 -3.75
N VAL A 49 0.21 5.22 -2.91
CA VAL A 49 0.81 4.21 -2.02
C VAL A 49 0.72 4.68 -0.57
N PHE A 50 0.06 3.88 0.28
CA PHE A 50 -0.09 4.13 1.71
C PHE A 50 0.64 3.08 2.53
N SER A 51 1.56 3.53 3.39
CA SER A 51 2.20 2.68 4.40
C SER A 51 1.37 2.73 5.68
N VAL A 52 0.95 1.58 6.20
CA VAL A 52 0.23 1.51 7.50
C VAL A 52 1.08 2.06 8.64
N ARG A 53 2.40 1.89 8.56
CA ARG A 53 3.34 2.45 9.55
C ARG A 53 3.35 3.98 9.54
N GLU A 54 3.26 4.59 8.36
CA GLU A 54 3.28 6.05 8.21
C GLU A 54 1.89 6.67 8.46
N ALA A 55 0.84 6.02 7.98
CA ALA A 55 -0.54 6.52 8.02
C ALA A 55 -1.31 6.12 9.30
N GLY A 56 -0.72 5.25 10.13
CA GLY A 56 -1.43 4.56 11.20
C GLY A 56 -2.37 3.48 10.65
N GLY A 57 -3.25 2.97 11.52
CA GLY A 57 -4.23 1.95 11.14
C GLY A 57 -5.10 2.41 9.97
N LEU A 58 -5.19 1.56 8.94
CA LEU A 58 -6.00 1.80 7.75
C LEU A 58 -7.29 0.98 7.79
N ARG A 59 -8.39 1.57 7.35
CA ARG A 59 -9.68 0.91 7.13
C ARG A 59 -10.04 1.01 5.65
N LEU A 60 -10.23 -0.14 5.02
CA LEU A 60 -10.80 -0.27 3.68
C LEU A 60 -12.29 -0.58 3.81
N THR A 61 -13.14 0.31 3.29
CA THR A 61 -14.59 0.10 3.23
C THR A 61 -14.98 -0.12 1.77
N ILE A 62 -15.57 -1.28 1.46
CA ILE A 62 -16.04 -1.62 0.11
C ILE A 62 -17.57 -1.71 0.14
N ARG A 63 -18.23 -1.00 -0.76
CA ARG A 63 -19.67 -1.00 -1.00
C ARG A 63 -19.95 -1.42 -2.45
N SER A 64 -21.22 -1.62 -2.79
CA SER A 64 -21.62 -2.03 -4.14
C SER A 64 -21.26 -1.00 -5.23
N THR A 65 -21.26 0.29 -4.89
CA THR A 65 -21.04 1.39 -5.83
C THR A 65 -19.68 2.04 -5.71
N ASP A 66 -19.05 1.93 -4.53
CA ASP A 66 -17.84 2.66 -4.21
C ASP A 66 -17.00 1.91 -3.19
N TRP A 67 -15.76 2.34 -3.07
CA TRP A 67 -14.90 1.93 -1.98
C TRP A 67 -13.99 3.09 -1.59
N ARG A 68 -13.54 3.06 -0.35
CA ARG A 68 -12.68 4.12 0.21
C ARG A 68 -11.67 3.55 1.19
N LEU A 69 -10.53 4.23 1.28
CA LEU A 69 -9.50 4.01 2.27
C LEU A 69 -9.50 5.20 3.23
N GLU A 70 -9.56 4.91 4.53
CA GLU A 70 -9.58 5.91 5.59
C GLU A 70 -8.62 5.52 6.73
N ASN A 71 -8.07 6.51 7.42
CA ASN A 71 -7.34 6.36 8.68
C ASN A 71 -8.04 7.18 9.79
N ALA A 72 -7.40 7.31 10.94
CA ALA A 72 -7.94 8.11 12.05
C ALA A 72 -8.10 9.61 11.73
N GLU A 73 -7.38 10.12 10.73
CA GLU A 73 -7.38 11.53 10.33
C GLU A 73 -8.45 11.84 9.27
N GLY A 74 -8.90 10.82 8.51
CA GLY A 74 -9.98 10.96 7.54
C GLY A 74 -9.85 10.07 6.33
N VAL A 75 -10.49 10.47 5.23
CA VAL A 75 -10.47 9.73 3.96
C VAL A 75 -9.18 10.04 3.21
N LEU A 76 -8.41 8.99 2.91
CA LEU A 76 -7.15 9.06 2.17
C LEU A 76 -7.33 8.84 0.68
N PHE A 77 -8.30 8.00 0.32
CA PHE A 77 -8.60 7.66 -1.07
C PHE A 77 -10.07 7.23 -1.21
N SER A 78 -10.71 7.57 -2.32
CA SER A 78 -12.05 7.10 -2.67
C SER A 78 -12.13 6.78 -4.15
N TYR A 79 -12.94 5.77 -4.48
CA TYR A 79 -13.18 5.35 -5.84
C TYR A 79 -14.62 4.89 -6.01
N ARG A 80 -15.23 5.27 -7.14
CA ARG A 80 -16.56 4.85 -7.55
C ARG A 80 -16.40 4.02 -8.82
N ASN A 81 -17.04 2.85 -8.86
CA ASN A 81 -17.05 2.00 -10.05
C ASN A 81 -17.85 2.63 -11.20
#